data_AF-A0A4R6IG67-F1
#
_entry.id   AF-A0A4R6IG67-F1
#
_cell.length_a   1.000
_cell.length_b   1.000
_cell.length_c   1.000
_cell.angle_alpha   90.00
_cell.angle_beta   90.00
_cell.angle_gamma   90.00
#
_symmetry.space_group_name_H-M   'P 1'
#
loop_
_entity.id
_entity.type
_entity.pdbx_description
1 polymer ?
#
loop_
_entity_poly.entity_id
_entity_poly.type
_entity_poly.pdbx_seq_one_letter_code
_entity_poly.pdbx_strand_id
1 'polypeptide(L)' 'MGVFRNYQLKSSTLEKNSKIYVAGHRGMVGSAIYRKLVKEGYTNIITRTSAELDLRNQQAVSEFFGTEKPDYVFLAA' A
#
# COMPACT_ATOMS: atom_id res chain seq x y z
N MET A 1 34.90 24.53 3.17
CA MET A 1 34.92 23.27 2.40
C MET A 1 33.88 22.32 2.98
N GLY A 2 32.59 22.63 2.83
CA GLY A 2 31.49 21.83 3.40
C GLY A 2 30.77 21.11 2.28
N VAL A 3 30.88 19.78 2.25
CA VAL A 3 30.24 18.94 1.23
C VAL A 3 28.74 18.91 1.54
N PHE A 4 27.94 19.65 0.78
CA PHE A 4 26.48 19.48 0.81
C PHE A 4 26.16 18.09 0.27
N ARG A 5 25.65 17.20 1.12
CA ARG A 5 25.13 15.89 0.70
C ARG A 5 23.94 16.14 -0.22
N ASN A 6 24.10 15.79 -1.49
CA ASN A 6 22.99 15.74 -2.44
C ASN A 6 21.95 14.74 -1.92
N TYR A 7 20.84 15.24 -1.41
CA TYR A 7 19.62 14.45 -1.34
C TYR A 7 19.19 14.22 -2.79
N GLN A 8 19.54 13.07 -3.36
CA GLN A 8 18.90 12.61 -4.58
C GLN A 8 17.40 12.52 -4.27
N LEU A 9 16.62 13.39 -4.89
CA LEU A 9 15.17 13.27 -4.97
C LEU A 9 14.89 11.90 -5.60
N LYS A 10 14.60 10.88 -4.78
CA LYS A 10 14.04 9.63 -5.28
C LYS A 10 12.81 10.01 -6.08
N SER A 11 12.78 9.59 -7.35
CA SER A 11 11.66 9.80 -8.26
C SER A 11 10.32 9.61 -7.53
N SER A 12 9.39 10.54 -7.70
CA SER A 12 8.06 10.57 -7.05
C SER A 12 7.10 9.47 -7.52
N THR A 13 7.64 8.36 -8.02
CA THR A 13 6.90 7.28 -8.69
C THR A 13 6.96 6.01 -7.85
N LEU A 14 5.83 5.33 -7.70
CA LEU A 14 5.73 4.04 -7.01
C LEU A 14 6.49 2.96 -7.78
N GLU A 15 7.37 2.23 -7.11
CA GLU A 15 8.12 1.11 -7.69
C GLU A 15 7.17 -0.03 -8.10
N LYS A 16 7.34 -0.56 -9.33
CA LYS A 16 6.39 -1.54 -9.89
C LYS A 16 6.31 -2.86 -9.13
N ASN A 17 7.40 -3.24 -8.46
CA ASN A 17 7.50 -4.48 -7.69
C ASN A 17 7.13 -4.32 -6.22
N SER A 18 6.84 -3.09 -5.76
CA SER A 18 6.47 -2.85 -4.37
C SER A 18 5.20 -3.58 -3.98
N LYS A 19 5.17 -4.06 -2.74
CA LYS A 19 3.99 -4.67 -2.14
C LYS A 19 3.02 -3.57 -1.71
N ILE A 20 1.83 -3.55 -2.29
CA ILE A 20 0.83 -2.51 -2.09
C ILE A 20 -0.37 -3.11 -1.36
N TYR A 21 -0.74 -2.56 -0.20
CA TYR A 21 -2.00 -2.88 0.46
C TYR A 21 -3.09 -1.85 0.12
N VAL A 22 -4.25 -2.32 -0.35
CA VAL A 22 -5.44 -1.47 -0.55
C VAL A 22 -6.54 -1.87 0.45
N ALA A 23 -6.66 -1.09 1.52
CA ALA A 23 -7.77 -1.22 2.47
C ALA A 23 -9.05 -0.65 1.86
N GLY A 24 -10.18 -1.32 2.06
CA GLY A 24 -11.46 -0.87 1.49
C GLY A 24 -11.58 -1.08 -0.03
N HIS A 25 -10.80 -1.99 -0.61
CA HIS A 25 -10.74 -2.26 -2.06
C HIS A 25 -12.09 -2.58 -2.75
N ARG A 26 -13.14 -2.91 -1.99
CA ARG A 26 -14.51 -3.17 -2.51
C ARG A 26 -15.41 -1.93 -2.50
N GLY A 27 -15.00 -0.85 -1.83
CA GLY A 27 -15.71 0.42 -1.79
C GLY A 27 -15.56 1.23 -3.08
N MET A 28 -16.25 2.36 -3.15
CA MET A 28 -16.25 3.24 -4.33
C MET A 28 -14.84 3.70 -4.71
N VAL A 29 -14.10 4.24 -3.74
CA VAL A 29 -12.73 4.76 -3.94
C VAL A 29 -11.73 3.61 -4.04
N GLY A 30 -11.75 2.67 -3.09
CA GLY A 30 -10.78 1.57 -3.06
C GLY A 30 -10.83 0.69 -4.32
N SER A 31 -12.02 0.46 -4.89
CA SER A 31 -12.14 -0.32 -6.13
C SER A 31 -11.57 0.42 -7.34
N ALA A 32 -11.68 1.75 -7.39
CA ALA A 32 -11.07 2.56 -8.43
C ALA A 32 -9.54 2.54 -8.34
N ILE A 33 -8.99 2.67 -7.12
CA ILE A 33 -7.55 2.55 -6.85
C ILE A 33 -7.03 1.18 -7.30
N TYR A 34 -7.68 0.10 -6.84
CA TYR A 34 -7.29 -1.26 -7.21
C TYR A 34 -7.29 -1.47 -8.72
N ARG A 35 -8.38 -1.10 -9.42
CA ARG A 35 -8.46 -1.22 -10.89
C ARG A 35 -7.37 -0.42 -11.59
N LYS A 36 -7.04 0.77 -11.09
CA LYS A 36 -6.00 1.63 -11.65
C LYS A 36 -4.61 1.00 -11.48
N LEU A 37 -4.28 0.49 -10.29
CA LEU A 37 -3.01 -0.20 -10.04
C LEU A 37 -2.84 -1.43 -10.94
N VAL A 38 -3.87 -2.27 -11.05
CA VAL A 38 -3.84 -3.42 -11.96
C VAL A 38 -3.66 -2.98 -13.42
N LYS A 39 -4.40 -1.96 -13.87
CA LYS A 39 -4.27 -1.41 -15.23
C LYS A 39 -2.87 -0.84 -15.52
N GLU A 40 -2.19 -0.31 -14.51
CA GLU A 40 -0.83 0.19 -14.62
C GLU A 40 0.25 -0.88 -14.46
N GLY A 41 -0.12 -2.16 -14.31
CA GLY A 41 0.80 -3.28 -14.28
C GLY A 41 1.44 -3.55 -12.91
N TYR A 42 0.86 -3.03 -11.82
CA TYR A 42 1.26 -3.46 -10.48
C TYR A 42 0.71 -4.86 -10.21
N THR A 43 1.57 -5.78 -9.78
CA THR A 43 1.21 -7.20 -9.61
C THR A 43 1.21 -7.65 -8.15
N ASN A 44 1.98 -6.96 -7.29
CA ASN A 44 2.11 -7.30 -5.88
C ASN A 44 1.12 -6.50 -5.01
N ILE A 45 -0.17 -6.67 -5.30
CA ILE A 45 -1.25 -5.97 -4.60
C ILE A 45 -1.93 -6.95 -3.65
N ILE A 46 -1.92 -6.62 -2.36
CA ILE A 46 -2.64 -7.35 -1.33
C ILE A 46 -3.91 -6.59 -0.93
N THR A 47 -4.96 -7.33 -0.62
CA THR A 47 -6.24 -6.80 -0.17
C THR A 47 -6.80 -7.66 0.96
N ARG A 48 -7.62 -7.06 1.82
CA ARG A 48 -8.43 -7.75 2.82
C ARG A 48 -9.82 -7.15 2.86
N THR A 49 -10.83 -7.99 3.07
CA THR A 49 -12.19 -7.54 3.43
C THR A 49 -12.25 -7.19 4.91
N SER A 50 -13.28 -6.45 5.33
CA SER A 50 -13.49 -6.14 6.75
C SER A 50 -13.75 -7.37 7.62
N ALA A 51 -14.17 -8.49 7.01
CA ALA A 51 -14.32 -9.78 7.69
C ALA A 51 -12.98 -10.51 7.86
N GLU A 52 -12.04 -10.31 6.93
CA GLU A 52 -10.69 -10.90 7.00
C GLU A 52 -9.73 -10.09 7.87
N LEU A 53 -9.93 -8.76 7.95
CA LEU A 53 -9.13 -7.86 8.77
C LEU A 53 -9.98 -6.68 9.25
N ASP A 54 -10.37 -6.69 10.53
CA ASP A 54 -10.96 -5.51 11.17
C ASP A 54 -9.85 -4.52 11.53
N LEU A 55 -9.79 -3.40 10.78
CA LEU A 55 -8.78 -2.35 10.99
C LEU A 55 -8.89 -1.64 12.34
N ARG A 56 -9.99 -1.81 13.08
CA ARG A 56 -10.16 -1.28 14.44
C ARG A 56 -9.47 -2.17 15.48
N ASN A 57 -9.15 -3.42 15.12
CA ASN A 57 -8.41 -4.35 15.97
C ASN A 57 -6.90 -4.16 15.76
N GLN A 58 -6.24 -3.47 16.70
CA GLN A 58 -4.81 -3.15 16.61
C GLN A 58 -3.92 -4.40 16.56
N GLN A 59 -4.28 -5.46 17.29
CA GLN A 59 -3.50 -6.71 17.31
C GLN A 59 -3.52 -7.37 15.93
N ALA A 60 -4.71 -7.51 15.34
CA ALA A 60 -4.86 -8.08 14.00
C ALA A 60 -4.14 -7.24 12.93
N VAL A 61 -4.18 -5.91 13.03
CA VAL A 61 -3.43 -5.01 12.16
C VAL A 61 -1.92 -5.20 12.34
N SER A 62 -1.44 -5.28 13.58
CA SER A 62 -0.02 -5.48 13.88
C SER A 62 0.51 -6.80 13.27
N GLU A 63 -0.23 -7.89 13.44
CA GLU A 63 0.09 -9.20 12.88
C GLU A 63 0.08 -9.19 11.35
N PHE A 64 -0.95 -8.56 10.75
CA PHE A 64 -1.06 -8.42 9.31
C PHE A 64 0.13 -7.63 8.73
N PHE A 65 0.48 -6.48 9.32
CA PHE A 65 1.60 -5.67 8.86
C PHE A 65 2.96 -6.35 9.11
N GLY A 66 3.11 -7.07 10.23
CA GLY A 66 4.31 -7.84 10.54
C GLY A 66 4.56 -8.99 9.56
N THR A 67 3.48 -9.62 9.08
CA THR A 67 3.52 -10.72 8.12
C THR A 67 3.71 -10.21 6.69
N GLU A 68 2.84 -9.30 6.26
CA GLU A 68 2.78 -8.89 4.86
C GLU A 68 3.85 -7.85 4.52
N LYS A 69 4.17 -6.93 5.43
CA LYS A 69 5.16 -5.86 5.23
C LYS A 69 4.94 -5.08 3.92
N PRO A 70 3.77 -4.46 3.71
CA PRO A 70 3.53 -3.65 2.52
C PRO A 70 4.48 -2.43 2.50
N ASP A 71 5.00 -2.09 1.32
CA ASP A 71 5.79 -0.87 1.10
C ASP A 71 4.88 0.37 1.02
N TYR A 72 3.66 0.18 0.51
CA TYR A 72 2.67 1.24 0.36
C TYR A 72 1.30 0.78 0.84
N VAL A 73 0.55 1.72 1.43
CA VAL A 73 -0.81 1.48 1.90
C VAL A 73 -1.73 2.57 1.36
N PHE A 74 -2.80 2.16 0.70
CA PHE A 74 -3.92 3.02 0.36
C PHE A 74 -5.08 2.74 1.32
N LEU A 75 -5.39 3.70 2.19
CA LEU A 75 -6.49 3.61 3.15
C LEU A 75 -7.76 4.25 2.55
N ALA A 76 -8.73 3.42 2.17
CA ALA A 76 -10.02 3.85 1.59
C ALA A 76 -11.22 3.17 2.27
N ALA A 77 -11.04 2.69 3.50
CA ALA A 77 -12.04 2.06 4.35
C ALA A 77 -12.54 3.02 5.43
#